data_AF-A0A453HD47-F1
#
_entry.id   AF-A0A453HD47-F1
#
_cell.length_a   1.000
_cell.length_b   1.000
_cell.length_c   1.000
_cell.angle_alpha   90.00
_cell.angle_beta   90.00
_cell.angle_gamma   90.00
#
_symmetry.space_group_name_H-M   'P 1'
#
loop_
_entity.id
_entity.type
_entity.pdbx_description
1 polymer ?
#
loop_
_entity_poly.entity_id
_entity_poly.type
_entity_poly.pdbx_seq_one_letter_code
_entity_poly.pdbx_strand_id
1 'polypeptide(L)'
;MNTPQLLFFQFPASLPLPQVLSVAGADMDTSDSEGVETEETNKRRRLESVNGCKLKDLPGGLMGKLLVYKSGKVKMLLGDALFDVSAGLDCTFAQEAVAINTYKKHCCSLGEVNKRAIVTPDIDYLVDSIKRIG
;
A
#
# COMPACT_ATOMS: atom_id res chain seq x y z
N MET A 1 -19.22 7.05 -26.76
CA MET A 1 -17.77 6.77 -26.72
C MET A 1 -17.36 6.77 -25.24
N ASN A 2 -16.74 5.71 -24.74
CA ASN A 2 -16.31 5.65 -23.33
C ASN A 2 -15.00 6.43 -23.20
N THR A 3 -15.07 7.65 -22.66
CA THR A 3 -13.89 8.44 -22.32
C THR A 3 -13.25 7.88 -21.05
N PRO A 4 -11.92 7.73 -20.99
CA PRO A 4 -11.25 7.32 -19.76
C PRO A 4 -11.53 8.33 -18.65
N GLN A 5 -11.84 7.83 -17.45
CA GLN A 5 -12.13 8.63 -16.26
C GLN A 5 -11.05 8.41 -15.21
N LEU A 6 -10.58 9.49 -14.58
CA LEU A 6 -9.68 9.41 -13.44
C LEU A 6 -10.48 9.21 -12.15
N LEU A 7 -10.05 8.25 -11.34
CA LEU A 7 -10.59 8.01 -10.00
C LEU A 7 -9.53 8.32 -8.95
N PHE A 8 -9.94 9.03 -7.90
CA PHE A 8 -9.08 9.29 -6.76
C PHE A 8 -9.31 8.25 -5.66
N PHE A 9 -8.29 7.43 -5.39
CA PHE A 9 -8.32 6.47 -4.29
C PHE A 9 -7.65 7.04 -3.05
N GLN A 10 -8.38 7.06 -1.94
CA GLN A 10 -7.84 7.37 -0.62
C GLN A 10 -7.60 6.08 0.15
N PHE A 11 -6.33 5.79 0.43
CA PHE A 11 -5.90 4.67 1.25
C PHE A 11 -5.69 5.09 2.72
N PRO A 12 -5.65 4.12 3.65
CA PRO A 12 -5.12 4.33 4.99
C PRO A 12 -3.67 4.81 4.93
N ALA A 13 -3.26 5.64 5.90
CA ALA A 13 -1.89 6.16 5.95
C ALA A 13 -0.82 5.06 6.13
N SER A 14 -1.21 3.96 6.78
CA SER A 14 -0.43 2.76 6.95
C SER A 14 -1.30 1.56 6.55
N LEU A 15 -0.79 0.74 5.65
CA LEU A 15 -1.47 -0.47 5.18
C LEU A 15 -1.13 -1.62 6.12
N PRO A 16 -2.12 -2.42 6.56
CA PRO A 16 -1.92 -3.60 7.40
C PRO A 16 -1.32 -4.76 6.60
N LEU A 17 -0.17 -4.53 5.97
CA LEU A 17 0.59 -5.50 5.19
C LEU A 17 1.95 -5.70 5.84
N PRO A 18 2.51 -6.92 5.81
CA PRO A 18 3.88 -7.15 6.23
C PRO A 18 4.83 -6.24 5.46
N GLN A 19 5.75 -5.60 6.18
CA GLN A 19 6.77 -4.79 5.55
C GLN A 19 7.70 -5.72 4.76
N VAL A 20 7.64 -5.65 3.43
CA VAL A 20 8.63 -6.33 2.60
C VAL A 20 9.94 -5.58 2.81
N LEU A 21 10.83 -6.12 3.64
CA LEU A 21 12.20 -5.64 3.73
C LEU A 21 12.82 -5.88 2.35
N SER A 22 12.96 -4.81 1.57
CA SER A 22 13.81 -4.84 0.38
C SER A 22 15.22 -5.10 0.87
N VAL A 23 15.69 -6.35 0.73
CA VAL A 23 17.12 -6.67 0.81
C VAL A 23 17.73 -6.10 -0.47
N ALA A 24 17.96 -4.79 -0.48
CA ALA A 24 18.87 -4.18 -1.44
C ALA A 24 20.27 -4.72 -1.10
N GLY A 25 20.93 -5.32 -2.09
CA GLY A 25 22.21 -5.98 -1.94
C GLY A 25 23.21 -5.12 -1.16
N ALA A 26 23.77 -5.71 -0.11
CA ALA A 26 24.97 -5.18 0.50
C ALA A 26 26.10 -5.42 -0.48
N ASP A 27 26.45 -4.38 -1.23
CA ASP A 27 27.73 -4.31 -1.91
C ASP A 27 28.80 -4.39 -0.83
N MET A 28 29.62 -5.42 -0.98
CA MET A 28 30.78 -5.77 -0.19
C MET A 28 31.78 -4.63 -0.28
N ASP A 29 32.03 -3.94 0.84
CA ASP A 29 33.31 -3.25 1.02
C ASP A 29 33.84 -3.45 2.44
N THR A 30 35.03 -4.02 2.43
CA THR A 30 35.88 -4.50 3.52
C THR A 30 36.36 -3.35 4.40
N SER A 31 36.27 -3.53 5.72
CA SER A 31 37.34 -3.06 6.63
C SER A 31 37.33 -3.88 7.91
N ASP A 32 38.46 -4.56 8.12
CA ASP A 32 38.83 -5.31 9.31
C ASP A 32 38.89 -4.42 10.56
N SER A 33 38.40 -4.94 11.69
CA SER A 33 39.19 -4.95 12.92
C SER A 33 38.62 -5.97 13.91
N GLU A 34 39.52 -6.82 14.42
CA GLU A 34 39.28 -8.01 15.22
C GLU A 34 38.79 -7.76 16.66
N GLY A 35 38.15 -8.79 17.26
CA GLY A 35 38.41 -9.13 18.65
C GLY A 35 37.22 -9.58 19.53
N VAL A 36 37.12 -10.90 19.69
CA VAL A 36 36.63 -11.67 20.87
C VAL A 36 35.15 -12.12 20.93
N GLU A 37 34.95 -13.37 20.49
CA GLU A 37 34.22 -14.54 21.05
C GLU A 37 33.27 -14.31 22.27
N THR A 38 32.14 -14.99 22.51
CA THR A 38 31.59 -16.29 22.08
C THR A 38 30.07 -16.26 22.31
N GLU A 39 29.37 -17.11 21.57
CA GLU A 39 27.94 -17.33 21.51
C GLU A 39 27.20 -17.54 22.85
N GLU A 40 26.04 -16.88 23.00
CA GLU A 40 24.85 -17.56 23.51
C GLU A 40 23.62 -17.21 22.65
N THR A 41 23.23 -18.24 21.92
CA THR A 41 22.03 -18.44 21.11
C THR A 41 20.73 -17.92 21.76
N ASN A 42 20.43 -16.64 21.56
CA ASN A 42 19.06 -16.13 21.72
C ASN A 42 18.42 -15.91 20.34
N LYS A 43 18.07 -17.02 19.67
CA LYS A 43 17.00 -17.08 18.65
C LYS A 43 15.64 -16.79 19.32
N ARG A 44 15.51 -15.62 19.95
CA ARG A 44 14.21 -15.03 20.18
C ARG A 44 13.71 -14.71 18.79
N ARG A 45 12.71 -15.47 18.33
CA ARG A 45 11.84 -15.10 17.21
C ARG A 45 11.61 -13.61 17.37
N ARG A 46 12.32 -12.81 16.57
CA ARG A 46 12.06 -11.37 16.48
C ARG A 46 10.63 -11.39 15.97
N LEU A 47 9.69 -11.09 16.85
CA LEU A 47 8.36 -10.70 16.43
C LEU A 47 8.66 -9.55 15.48
N GLU A 48 8.61 -9.83 14.18
CA GLU A 48 8.77 -8.83 13.14
C GLU A 48 7.82 -7.73 13.58
N SER A 49 8.35 -6.56 13.96
CA SER A 49 7.47 -5.46 14.35
C SER A 49 6.56 -5.27 13.16
N VAL A 50 5.26 -5.51 13.34
CA VAL A 50 4.25 -5.32 12.28
C VAL A 50 4.12 -3.81 12.08
N ASN A 51 5.17 -3.21 11.53
CA ASN A 51 5.14 -1.87 11.02
C ASN A 51 4.41 -1.99 9.70
N GLY A 52 3.19 -1.45 9.63
CA GLY A 52 2.47 -1.39 8.36
C GLY A 52 3.27 -0.62 7.30
N CYS A 53 3.00 -0.89 6.04
CA CYS A 53 3.72 -0.26 4.93
C CYS A 53 2.95 0.94 4.34
N LYS A 54 3.63 1.85 3.66
CA LYS A 54 2.98 2.91 2.88
C LYS A 54 2.74 2.41 1.46
N LEU A 55 1.78 3.02 0.76
CA LEU A 55 1.48 2.69 -0.64
C LEU A 55 2.72 2.74 -1.56
N LYS A 56 3.64 3.68 -1.31
CA LYS A 56 4.89 3.85 -2.07
C LYS A 56 5.93 2.76 -1.83
N ASP A 57 5.79 1.99 -0.76
CA ASP A 57 6.73 0.92 -0.39
C ASP A 57 6.35 -0.40 -1.07
N LEU A 58 5.19 -0.45 -1.74
CA LEU A 58 4.73 -1.61 -2.48
C LEU A 58 5.45 -1.72 -3.84
N PRO A 59 5.73 -2.94 -4.31
CA PRO A 59 6.34 -3.13 -5.61
C PRO A 59 5.43 -2.58 -6.71
N GLY A 60 6.05 -1.99 -7.74
CA GLY A 60 5.34 -1.59 -8.95
C GLY A 60 4.71 -2.78 -9.68
N GLY A 61 3.69 -2.52 -10.49
CA GLY A 61 2.98 -3.55 -11.27
C GLY A 61 1.66 -3.96 -10.62
N LEU A 62 1.34 -5.25 -10.67
CA LEU A 62 0.10 -5.78 -10.11
C LEU A 62 0.18 -5.79 -8.59
N MET A 63 -0.51 -4.83 -7.96
CA MET A 63 -0.54 -4.72 -6.50
C MET A 63 -1.62 -5.64 -5.89
N GLY A 64 -2.78 -5.74 -6.55
CA GLY A 64 -3.94 -6.40 -5.98
C GLY A 64 -5.11 -6.54 -6.95
N LYS A 65 -6.29 -6.84 -6.42
CA LYS A 65 -7.53 -7.04 -7.18
C LYS A 65 -8.66 -6.19 -6.58
N LEU A 66 -9.48 -5.60 -7.45
CA LEU A 66 -10.76 -5.02 -7.07
C LEU A 66 -11.86 -6.07 -7.30
N LEU A 67 -12.63 -6.38 -6.25
CA LEU A 67 -13.66 -7.42 -6.24
C LEU A 67 -15.03 -6.76 -6.24
N VAL A 68 -15.79 -6.91 -7.33
CA VAL A 68 -17.17 -6.41 -7.44
C VAL A 68 -18.13 -7.57 -7.25
N TYR A 69 -18.89 -7.54 -6.16
CA TYR A 69 -19.85 -8.59 -5.81
C TYR A 69 -21.18 -8.38 -6.54
N LYS A 70 -21.96 -9.45 -6.72
CA LYS A 70 -23.32 -9.38 -7.29
C LYS A 70 -24.24 -8.41 -6.55
N SER A 71 -24.01 -8.20 -5.26
CA SER A 71 -24.74 -7.23 -4.42
C SER A 71 -24.36 -5.77 -4.68
N GLY A 72 -23.37 -5.49 -5.53
CA GLY A 72 -22.80 -4.17 -5.74
C GLY A 72 -21.76 -3.77 -4.69
N LYS A 73 -21.54 -4.56 -3.63
CA LYS A 73 -20.43 -4.35 -2.70
C LYS A 73 -19.11 -4.44 -3.47
N VAL A 74 -18.16 -3.57 -3.13
CA VAL A 74 -16.82 -3.56 -3.72
C VAL A 74 -15.81 -3.74 -2.60
N LYS A 75 -14.88 -4.68 -2.79
CA LYS A 75 -13.72 -4.87 -1.91
C LYS A 75 -12.43 -4.78 -2.71
N MET A 76 -11.32 -4.58 -2.02
CA MET A 76 -9.99 -4.62 -2.61
C MET A 76 -9.14 -5.63 -1.85
N LEU A 77 -8.50 -6.53 -2.57
CA LEU A 77 -7.50 -7.45 -2.03
C LEU A 77 -6.12 -6.94 -2.44
N LEU A 78 -5.29 -6.58 -1.48
CA LEU A 78 -3.93 -6.11 -1.68
C LEU A 78 -3.03 -7.03 -0.86
N GLY A 79 -2.18 -7.83 -1.51
CA GLY A 79 -1.51 -8.95 -0.83
C GLY A 79 -2.53 -9.91 -0.19
N ASP A 80 -2.40 -10.12 1.11
CA ASP A 80 -3.30 -10.92 1.96
C ASP A 80 -4.32 -10.07 2.74
N ALA A 81 -4.25 -8.74 2.67
CA ALA A 81 -5.17 -7.84 3.35
C ALA A 81 -6.40 -7.50 2.49
N LEU A 82 -7.56 -7.55 3.13
CA LEU A 82 -8.86 -7.22 2.53
C LEU A 82 -9.32 -5.84 3.00
N PHE A 83 -9.85 -5.06 2.07
CA PHE A 83 -10.35 -3.72 2.30
C PHE A 83 -11.76 -3.56 1.75
N ASP A 84 -12.58 -2.78 2.43
CA ASP A 84 -13.82 -2.23 1.89
C ASP A 84 -13.52 -1.04 0.99
N VAL A 85 -14.25 -0.93 -0.12
CA VAL A 85 -14.18 0.20 -1.04
C VAL A 85 -15.55 0.85 -1.12
N SER A 86 -15.66 2.09 -0.65
CA SER A 86 -16.89 2.88 -0.69
C SER A 86 -16.72 4.12 -1.56
N ALA A 87 -17.83 4.66 -2.04
CA ALA A 87 -17.83 5.98 -2.65
C ALA A 87 -17.43 7.04 -1.58
N GLY A 88 -16.56 7.96 -1.96
CA GLY A 88 -16.29 9.16 -1.19
C GLY A 88 -17.36 10.22 -1.42
N LEU A 89 -17.18 11.37 -0.77
CA LEU A 89 -18.03 12.54 -1.01
C LEU A 89 -17.92 12.98 -2.47
N ASP A 90 -19.07 13.29 -3.08
CA ASP A 90 -19.10 13.92 -4.39
C ASP A 90 -18.43 15.29 -4.31
N CYS A 91 -17.62 15.60 -5.33
CA CYS A 91 -17.00 16.90 -5.44
C CYS A 91 -17.96 17.87 -6.14
N THR A 92 -18.27 18.99 -5.50
CA THR A 92 -19.14 20.05 -6.05
C THR A 92 -18.37 21.09 -6.84
N PHE A 93 -17.05 20.92 -7.01
CA PHE A 93 -16.17 21.85 -7.71
C PHE A 93 -15.28 21.10 -8.70
N ALA A 94 -14.77 21.81 -9.71
CA ALA A 94 -13.86 21.21 -10.67
C ALA A 94 -12.51 20.88 -10.00
N GLN A 95 -12.07 19.63 -10.16
CA GLN A 95 -10.73 19.17 -9.74
C GLN A 95 -10.02 18.57 -10.95
N GLU A 96 -8.74 18.82 -11.09
CA GLU A 96 -7.94 18.37 -12.23
C GLU A 96 -6.62 17.78 -11.76
N ALA A 97 -6.26 16.61 -12.29
CA ALA A 97 -4.95 16.00 -12.07
C ALA A 97 -3.95 16.59 -13.07
N VAL A 98 -2.81 17.05 -12.56
CA VAL A 98 -1.77 17.70 -13.37
C VAL A 98 -0.41 17.07 -13.06
N ALA A 99 0.34 16.73 -14.11
CA ALA A 99 1.72 16.30 -13.99
C ALA A 99 2.67 17.50 -14.14
N ILE A 100 3.53 17.71 -13.15
CA ILE A 100 4.50 18.81 -13.13
C ILE A 100 5.91 18.23 -13.10
N ASN A 101 6.70 18.53 -14.13
CA ASN A 101 8.15 18.26 -14.16
C ASN A 101 8.90 19.58 -13.95
N THR A 102 9.47 19.76 -12.76
CA THR A 102 10.15 21.00 -12.37
C THR A 102 11.51 21.18 -13.07
N TYR A 103 12.22 20.09 -13.36
CA TYR A 103 13.52 20.14 -14.04
C TYR A 103 13.39 20.64 -15.48
N LYS A 104 12.46 20.06 -16.25
CA LYS A 104 12.19 20.46 -17.64
C LYS A 104 11.22 21.64 -17.75
N LYS A 105 10.69 22.14 -16.63
CA LYS A 105 9.66 23.20 -16.57
C LYS A 105 8.41 22.88 -17.42
N HIS A 106 7.97 21.62 -17.40
CA HIS A 106 6.77 21.18 -18.10
C HIS A 106 5.61 20.96 -17.13
N CYS A 107 4.41 21.34 -17.56
CA CYS A 107 3.15 21.15 -16.87
C CYS A 107 2.15 20.57 -17.87
N CYS A 108 1.47 19.48 -17.52
CA CYS A 108 0.52 18.78 -18.40
C CYS A 108 -0.73 18.38 -17.62
N SER A 109 -1.90 18.77 -18.10
CA SER A 109 -3.17 18.27 -17.56
C SER A 109 -3.38 16.81 -17.95
N LEU A 110 -3.76 16.00 -16.96
CA LEU A 110 -4.13 14.59 -17.13
C LEU A 110 -5.65 14.41 -17.22
N GLY A 111 -6.43 15.39 -16.77
CA GLY A 111 -7.88 15.40 -16.83
C GLY A 111 -8.59 15.61 -15.49
N GLU A 112 -9.92 15.69 -15.55
CA GLU A 112 -10.78 15.95 -14.41
C GLU A 112 -10.85 14.75 -13.45
N VAL A 113 -10.92 15.03 -12.15
CA VAL A 113 -11.08 14.06 -11.07
C VAL A 113 -12.38 14.36 -10.31
N ASN A 114 -13.46 13.66 -10.64
CA ASN A 114 -14.77 13.91 -10.04
C ASN A 114 -15.33 12.73 -9.23
N LYS A 115 -14.58 11.62 -9.14
CA LYS A 115 -14.97 10.44 -8.37
C LYS A 115 -13.86 10.05 -7.40
N ARG A 116 -14.28 9.79 -6.16
CA ARG A 116 -13.41 9.37 -5.06
C ARG A 116 -13.84 8.00 -4.55
N ALA A 117 -12.86 7.13 -4.34
CA ALA A 117 -13.02 5.86 -3.66
C ALA A 117 -12.28 5.94 -2.31
N ILE A 118 -12.98 5.56 -1.24
CA ILE A 118 -12.39 5.47 0.10
C ILE A 118 -12.11 3.99 0.36
N VAL A 119 -10.86 3.69 0.68
CA VAL A 119 -10.39 2.33 0.99
C VAL A 119 -10.15 2.24 2.49
N THR A 120 -10.87 1.34 3.16
CA THR A 120 -10.75 1.11 4.60
C THR A 120 -10.46 -0.37 4.88
N PRO A 121 -9.62 -0.72 5.87
CA PRO A 121 -9.39 -2.11 6.21
C PRO A 121 -10.69 -2.80 6.61
N ASP A 122 -10.89 -4.04 6.16
CA ASP A 122 -12.00 -4.88 6.57
C ASP A 122 -11.76 -5.37 8.01
N ILE A 123 -12.34 -4.67 8.98
CA ILE A 123 -12.12 -4.94 10.41
C ILE A 123 -12.65 -6.32 10.81
N ASP A 124 -13.80 -6.72 10.26
CA ASP A 124 -14.39 -8.03 10.57
C ASP A 124 -13.46 -9.15 10.11
N TYR A 125 -12.93 -9.04 8.87
CA TYR A 125 -11.95 -9.99 8.34
C TYR A 125 -10.66 -10.02 9.17
N LEU A 126 -10.15 -8.85 9.61
CA LEU A 126 -8.95 -8.77 10.45
C LEU A 126 -9.16 -9.45 11.81
N VAL A 127 -10.29 -9.21 12.47
CA VAL A 127 -10.61 -9.80 13.77
C VAL A 127 -10.79 -11.31 13.68
N ASP A 128 -11.46 -11.80 12.64
CA ASP A 128 -11.65 -13.23 12.43
C ASP A 128 -10.35 -13.96 12.06
N SER A 129 -9.44 -13.28 11.36
CA SER A 129 -8.10 -13.82 11.07
C SER A 129 -7.29 -14.07 12.34
N ILE A 130 -7.41 -13.20 13.35
CA ILE A 130 -6.74 -13.37 14.65
C ILE A 130 -7.31 -14.58 15.40
N LYS A 131 -8.64 -14.75 15.42
CA LYS A 131 -9.30 -15.87 16.09
C LYS A 131 -8.91 -17.24 15.52
N ARG A 132 -8.54 -17.31 14.24
CA ARG A 132 -8.09 -18.55 13.58
C ARG A 132 -6.69 -19.00 13.99
N ILE A 133 -5.91 -18.12 14.61
CA ILE A 133 -4.52 -18.38 15.00
C ILE A 133 -4.43 -18.85 16.47
N GLY A 134 -5.45 -18.60 17.28
CA GLY A 134 -5.57 -19.06 18.68
C GLY A 134 -6.36 -20.37 18.78
#